data_AF-A0A402DQP2-F1
#
_entry.id   AF-A0A402DQP2-F1
#
_cell.length_a   1.000
_cell.length_b   1.000
_cell.length_c   1.000
_cell.angle_alpha   90.00
_cell.angle_beta   90.00
_cell.angle_gamma   90.00
#
_symmetry.space_group_name_H-M   'P 1'
#
loop_
_entity.id
_entity.type
_entity.pdbx_description
1 polymer ?
#
loop_
_entity_poly.entity_id
_entity_poly.type
_entity_poly.pdbx_seq_one_letter_code
_entity_poly.pdbx_strand_id
1 'polypeptide(L)'
;MTTIDDVDLFGDAFAGFRSVGVARHRHRGWLSALALLVAAGMVAFAFVWARGDGAAAAPERVDAHTLLAVLAGEQVHADVVASSDLEGLGVRSASTRFLVETPTGAHYAAVGTTGDLCLLTVPSGALPSVACVAAVEDANVAAQGVWVSADGGPAPAADEGWREAGPNLWVRD
;
A
#
# COMPACT_ATOMS: atom_id res chain seq x y z
N MET A 1 -20.64 53.24 -40.67
CA MET A 1 -20.33 54.30 -39.68
C MET A 1 -21.65 54.65 -39.01
N THR A 2 -21.90 54.06 -37.86
CA THR A 2 -23.17 54.18 -37.11
C THR A 2 -22.89 55.00 -35.86
N THR A 3 -23.47 56.20 -35.79
CA THR A 3 -23.43 57.09 -34.63
C THR A 3 -24.49 56.70 -33.60
N ILE A 4 -24.04 56.76 -32.36
CA ILE A 4 -24.71 56.53 -31.07
C ILE A 4 -25.39 57.84 -30.61
N ASP A 5 -26.52 57.73 -29.91
CA ASP A 5 -26.78 58.28 -28.56
C ASP A 5 -28.26 57.97 -28.22
N ASP A 6 -28.55 57.16 -27.19
CA ASP A 6 -28.74 57.59 -25.79
C ASP A 6 -29.84 58.65 -25.72
N VAL A 7 -30.97 58.41 -25.06
CA VAL A 7 -31.18 58.43 -23.61
C VAL A 7 -32.65 58.00 -23.45
N ASP A 8 -32.99 57.06 -22.56
CA ASP A 8 -34.28 57.09 -21.80
C ASP A 8 -34.63 55.79 -21.06
N LEU A 9 -33.91 54.69 -21.22
CA LEU A 9 -34.35 53.40 -20.63
C LEU A 9 -33.70 52.99 -19.30
N PHE A 10 -33.07 53.92 -18.59
CA PHE A 10 -32.53 53.68 -17.24
C PHE A 10 -33.08 54.66 -16.17
N GLY A 11 -34.11 55.45 -16.50
CA GLY A 11 -34.67 56.50 -15.63
C GLY A 11 -35.60 56.04 -14.50
N ASP A 12 -36.19 54.84 -14.58
CA ASP A 12 -37.32 54.47 -13.71
C ASP A 12 -37.01 53.47 -12.56
N ALA A 13 -35.76 53.05 -12.39
CA ALA A 13 -35.42 52.06 -11.35
C ALA A 13 -34.90 52.67 -10.03
N PHE A 14 -34.75 54.00 -9.91
CA PHE A 14 -34.09 54.62 -8.75
C PHE A 14 -34.94 55.63 -7.96
N ALA A 15 -36.26 55.58 -8.08
CA ALA A 15 -37.18 56.40 -7.27
C ALA A 15 -37.79 55.57 -6.11
N GLY A 16 -36.97 55.19 -5.13
CA GLY A 16 -37.33 54.22 -4.10
C GLY A 16 -36.77 54.48 -2.70
N PHE A 17 -36.96 55.70 -2.18
CA PHE A 17 -37.07 56.05 -0.75
C PHE A 17 -35.89 55.78 0.23
N ARG A 18 -35.31 56.92 0.67
CA ARG A 18 -34.99 57.32 2.06
C ARG A 18 -34.31 56.30 2.99
N SER A 19 -33.09 56.67 3.37
CA SER A 19 -32.31 56.21 4.52
C SER A 19 -33.13 55.76 5.74
N VAL A 20 -33.05 54.47 6.07
CA VAL A 20 -33.37 53.96 7.42
C VAL A 20 -32.32 52.92 7.81
N GLY A 21 -31.39 53.34 8.67
CA GLY A 21 -30.53 52.45 9.45
C GLY A 21 -29.31 51.91 8.72
N VAL A 22 -28.14 52.34 9.18
CA VAL A 22 -26.93 51.50 9.16
C VAL A 22 -27.26 50.24 9.97
N ALA A 23 -27.95 49.28 9.38
CA ALA A 23 -28.22 47.99 9.98
C ALA A 23 -26.91 47.21 10.00
N ARG A 24 -26.11 47.53 11.03
CA ARG A 24 -24.94 46.81 11.53
C ARG A 24 -24.76 45.45 10.86
N HIS A 25 -23.82 45.38 9.92
CA HIS A 25 -23.13 44.16 9.51
C HIS A 25 -22.35 43.50 10.67
N ARG A 26 -22.80 43.63 11.92
CA ARG A 26 -22.16 43.01 13.11
C ARG A 26 -22.32 41.50 13.15
N HIS A 27 -23.35 40.94 12.50
CA HIS A 27 -23.63 39.50 12.58
C HIS A 27 -22.92 38.66 11.50
N ARG A 28 -22.45 39.28 10.40
CA ARG A 28 -21.81 38.57 9.29
C ARG A 28 -20.38 38.11 9.62
N GLY A 29 -19.66 38.89 10.43
CA GLY A 29 -18.34 38.51 10.98
C GLY A 29 -18.44 37.40 12.03
N TRP A 30 -19.54 37.32 12.77
CA TRP A 30 -19.70 36.31 13.82
C TRP A 30 -19.98 34.92 13.24
N LEU A 31 -20.82 34.83 12.19
CA LEU A 31 -21.07 33.56 11.51
C LEU A 31 -19.81 32.99 10.83
N SER A 32 -18.98 33.85 10.25
CA SER A 32 -17.70 33.43 9.65
C SER A 32 -16.67 33.01 10.71
N ALA A 33 -16.60 33.73 11.84
CA ALA A 33 -15.77 33.33 12.97
C ALA A 33 -16.22 31.99 13.58
N LEU A 34 -17.53 31.75 13.71
CA LEU A 34 -18.08 30.49 14.20
C LEU A 34 -17.76 29.34 13.23
N ALA A 35 -17.93 29.55 11.92
CA ALA A 35 -17.59 28.54 10.91
C ALA A 35 -16.10 28.18 10.94
N LEU A 36 -15.21 29.17 11.09
CA LEU A 36 -13.77 28.94 11.24
C LEU A 36 -13.44 28.17 12.52
N LEU A 37 -14.09 28.47 13.64
CA LEU A 37 -13.91 27.72 14.89
C LEU A 37 -14.37 26.28 14.78
N VAL A 38 -15.52 26.04 14.14
CA VAL A 38 -16.02 24.68 13.89
C VAL A 38 -15.08 23.93 12.95
N ALA A 39 -14.61 24.55 11.87
CA ALA A 39 -13.66 23.95 10.95
C ALA A 39 -12.33 23.63 11.65
N ALA A 40 -11.79 24.55 12.46
CA ALA A 40 -10.60 24.31 13.25
C ALA A 40 -10.80 23.17 14.26
N GLY A 41 -11.97 23.10 14.91
CA GLY A 41 -12.35 22.01 15.79
C GLY A 41 -12.42 20.66 15.08
N MET A 42 -13.01 20.61 13.87
CA MET A 42 -13.04 19.40 13.06
C MET A 42 -11.65 18.95 12.61
N VAL A 43 -10.78 19.88 12.21
CA VAL A 43 -9.39 19.57 11.84
C VAL A 43 -8.61 19.05 13.04
N ALA A 44 -8.74 19.69 14.21
CA ALA A 44 -8.09 19.23 15.43
C ALA A 44 -8.61 17.85 15.88
N PHE A 45 -9.93 17.63 15.79
CA PHE A 45 -10.55 16.34 16.08
C PHE A 45 -10.06 15.26 15.12
N ALA A 46 -10.04 15.52 13.81
CA ALA A 46 -9.52 14.60 12.81
C ALA A 46 -8.03 14.30 13.04
N PHE A 47 -7.24 15.30 13.45
CA PHE A 47 -5.83 15.12 13.75
C PHE A 47 -5.60 14.27 15.01
N VAL A 48 -6.38 14.50 16.07
CA VAL A 48 -6.34 13.71 17.31
C VAL A 48 -6.83 12.28 17.04
N TRP A 49 -7.89 12.12 16.26
CA TRP A 49 -8.43 10.81 15.89
C TRP A 49 -7.43 10.02 15.02
N ALA A 50 -6.83 10.65 14.01
CA ALA A 50 -5.78 10.05 13.20
C ALA A 50 -4.52 9.67 14.01
N ARG A 51 -4.25 10.39 15.12
CA ARG A 51 -3.18 10.02 16.07
C ARG A 51 -3.60 8.93 17.05
N GLY A 52 -4.87 8.91 17.46
CA GLY A 52 -5.42 8.01 18.46
C GLY A 52 -5.60 6.58 17.96
N ASP A 53 -5.98 6.42 16.69
CA ASP A 53 -6.08 5.10 16.03
C ASP A 53 -4.74 4.62 15.44
N GLY A 54 -3.67 5.43 15.57
CA GLY A 54 -2.42 5.29 14.84
C GLY A 54 -1.34 4.42 15.49
N ALA A 55 -1.70 3.51 16.40
CA ALA A 55 -0.79 2.50 16.92
C ALA A 55 -1.54 1.17 17.08
N ALA A 56 -2.10 0.65 15.98
CA ALA A 56 -2.28 -0.79 15.90
C ALA A 56 -0.92 -1.41 16.26
N ALA A 57 -0.89 -2.25 17.30
CA ALA A 57 0.32 -2.93 17.71
C ALA A 57 0.92 -3.57 16.45
N ALA A 58 2.20 -3.33 16.18
CA ALA A 58 2.86 -3.98 15.06
C ALA A 58 2.64 -5.49 15.23
N PRO A 59 2.21 -6.19 14.17
CA PRO A 59 1.96 -7.61 14.26
C PRO A 59 3.21 -8.31 14.81
N GLU A 60 2.99 -9.28 15.69
CA GLU A 60 4.08 -10.01 16.32
C GLU A 60 4.88 -10.75 15.25
N ARG A 61 6.20 -10.56 15.28
CA ARG A 61 7.09 -11.27 14.39
C ARG A 61 7.26 -12.71 14.87
N VAL A 62 7.11 -13.64 13.93
CA VAL A 62 7.38 -15.06 14.15
C VAL A 62 8.65 -15.48 13.39
N ASP A 63 9.16 -16.67 13.68
CA ASP A 63 10.31 -17.20 12.94
C ASP A 63 9.88 -17.58 11.52
N ALA A 64 10.58 -17.05 10.50
CA ALA A 64 10.30 -17.38 9.11
C ALA A 64 10.41 -18.89 8.81
N HIS A 65 11.23 -19.63 9.58
CA HIS A 65 11.33 -21.09 9.45
C HIS A 65 10.05 -21.83 9.84
N THR A 66 9.15 -21.21 10.62
CA THR A 66 7.86 -21.80 11.01
C THR A 66 6.72 -21.39 10.10
N LEU A 67 6.93 -20.42 9.21
CA LEU A 67 5.89 -19.94 8.29
C LEU A 67 5.68 -20.86 7.09
N LEU A 68 6.76 -21.51 6.63
CA LEU A 68 6.74 -22.43 5.51
C LEU A 68 7.46 -23.71 5.90
N ALA A 69 6.77 -24.84 5.81
CA ALA A 69 7.35 -26.15 6.08
C ALA A 69 8.66 -26.41 5.28
N VAL A 70 8.78 -25.88 4.06
CA VAL A 70 10.00 -26.03 3.25
C VAL A 70 11.22 -25.36 3.88
N LEU A 71 11.04 -24.23 4.59
CA LEU A 71 12.12 -23.50 5.27
C LEU A 71 12.59 -24.21 6.55
N ALA A 72 11.77 -25.07 7.14
CA ALA A 72 12.15 -25.89 8.29
C ALA A 72 13.03 -27.10 7.92
N GLY A 73 13.01 -27.54 6.66
CA GLY A 73 13.82 -28.66 6.17
C GLY A 73 15.31 -28.31 6.06
N GLU A 74 16.17 -29.33 5.99
CA GLU A 74 17.58 -29.16 5.63
C GLU A 74 17.74 -28.73 4.16
N GLN A 75 18.79 -27.95 3.87
CA GLN A 75 19.09 -27.52 2.51
C GLN A 75 19.60 -28.69 1.67
N VAL A 76 18.99 -28.92 0.50
CA VAL A 76 19.44 -29.91 -0.48
C VAL A 76 20.16 -29.26 -1.66
N HIS A 77 20.72 -30.05 -2.58
CA HIS A 77 21.49 -29.53 -3.71
C HIS A 77 20.70 -28.55 -4.60
N ALA A 78 19.41 -28.83 -4.83
CA ALA A 78 18.54 -27.98 -5.65
C ALA A 78 18.28 -26.60 -5.01
N ASP A 79 18.46 -26.49 -3.69
CA ASP A 79 18.21 -25.27 -2.93
C ASP A 79 19.39 -24.29 -2.97
N VAL A 80 20.56 -24.74 -3.42
CA VAL A 80 21.79 -23.95 -3.40
C VAL A 80 21.76 -22.92 -4.52
N VAL A 81 21.75 -21.65 -4.13
CA VAL A 81 21.91 -20.51 -5.05
C VAL A 81 23.35 -20.01 -4.98
N ALA A 82 23.92 -19.66 -6.13
CA ALA A 82 25.30 -19.16 -6.20
C ALA A 82 25.45 -17.88 -5.37
N SER A 83 26.58 -17.73 -4.67
CA SER A 83 26.82 -16.56 -3.82
C SER A 83 26.85 -15.24 -4.59
N SER A 84 27.29 -15.26 -5.84
CA SER A 84 27.24 -14.12 -6.76
C SER A 84 25.82 -13.63 -7.01
N ASP A 85 24.85 -14.54 -7.01
CA ASP A 85 23.45 -14.22 -7.28
C ASP A 85 22.73 -13.69 -6.03
N LEU A 86 23.32 -13.87 -4.85
CA LEU A 86 22.78 -13.37 -3.59
C LEU A 86 23.41 -12.04 -3.14
N GLU A 87 24.48 -11.60 -3.82
CA GLU A 87 25.21 -10.40 -3.45
C GLU A 87 24.31 -9.16 -3.50
N GLY A 88 24.24 -8.44 -2.37
CA GLY A 88 23.41 -7.22 -2.25
C GLY A 88 21.91 -7.45 -2.10
N LEU A 89 21.41 -8.70 -2.14
CA LEU A 89 19.97 -8.99 -1.98
C LEU A 89 19.51 -9.11 -0.52
N GLY A 90 20.44 -9.19 0.44
CA GLY A 90 20.10 -9.28 1.86
C GLY A 90 19.42 -10.60 2.26
N VAL A 91 19.73 -11.70 1.56
CA VAL A 91 19.19 -13.05 1.82
C VAL A 91 20.28 -13.94 2.44
N ARG A 92 19.90 -14.81 3.39
CA ARG A 92 20.81 -15.80 3.97
C ARG A 92 20.92 -17.02 3.06
N SER A 93 22.10 -17.28 2.49
CA SER A 93 22.31 -18.38 1.53
C SER A 93 21.94 -19.78 2.05
N ALA A 94 22.16 -20.07 3.33
CA ALA A 94 21.81 -21.36 3.93
C ALA A 94 20.28 -21.58 4.10
N SER A 95 19.49 -20.51 3.94
CA SER A 95 18.04 -20.55 4.10
C SER A 95 17.28 -20.68 2.78
N THR A 96 17.94 -20.59 1.64
CA THR A 96 17.27 -20.74 0.34
C THR A 96 16.71 -22.15 0.21
N ARG A 97 15.48 -22.26 -0.29
CA ARG A 97 14.77 -23.52 -0.56
C ARG A 97 14.08 -23.40 -1.90
N PHE A 98 14.35 -24.33 -2.80
CA PHE A 98 13.74 -24.34 -4.12
C PHE A 98 12.23 -24.60 -3.99
N LEU A 99 11.44 -23.80 -4.70
CA LEU A 99 9.99 -23.93 -4.73
C LEU A 99 9.55 -24.52 -6.06
N VAL A 100 9.85 -23.81 -7.14
CA VAL A 100 9.34 -24.11 -8.48
C VAL A 100 10.20 -23.42 -9.53
N GLU A 101 10.22 -23.98 -10.73
CA GLU A 101 10.75 -23.34 -11.93
C GLU A 101 9.58 -22.95 -12.85
N THR A 102 9.56 -21.69 -13.27
CA THR A 102 8.56 -21.13 -14.21
C THR A 102 9.27 -20.64 -15.47
N PRO A 103 8.55 -20.22 -16.54
CA PRO A 103 9.18 -19.59 -17.69
C PRO A 103 10.01 -18.33 -17.36
N THR A 104 9.78 -17.71 -16.20
CA THR A 104 10.54 -16.52 -15.76
C THR A 104 11.83 -16.86 -15.01
N GLY A 105 12.01 -18.11 -14.55
CA GLY A 105 13.20 -18.55 -13.84
C GLY A 105 12.93 -19.54 -12.70
N ALA A 106 13.97 -19.82 -11.93
CA ALA A 106 13.88 -20.61 -10.71
C ALA A 106 13.48 -19.71 -9.53
N HIS A 107 12.53 -20.19 -8.71
CA HIS A 107 12.03 -19.46 -7.55
C HIS A 107 12.34 -20.20 -6.26
N TYR A 108 12.76 -19.44 -5.25
CA TYR A 108 13.19 -19.95 -3.96
C TYR A 108 12.51 -19.20 -2.83
N ALA A 109 12.08 -19.91 -1.79
CA ALA A 109 11.81 -19.29 -0.50
C ALA A 109 13.16 -19.09 0.20
N ALA A 110 13.29 -18.00 0.96
CA ALA A 110 14.47 -17.74 1.76
C ALA A 110 14.14 -16.85 2.96
N VAL A 111 15.10 -16.73 3.87
CA VAL A 111 15.03 -15.83 5.02
C VAL A 111 15.98 -14.65 4.80
N GLY A 112 15.43 -13.45 4.89
CA GLY A 112 16.20 -12.20 4.83
C GLY A 112 17.16 -12.04 6.01
N THR A 113 18.15 -11.17 5.89
CA THR A 113 19.08 -10.87 7.00
C THR A 113 18.36 -10.32 8.23
N THR A 114 17.22 -9.68 8.04
CA THR A 114 16.30 -9.13 9.04
C THR A 114 15.33 -10.17 9.64
N GLY A 115 15.31 -11.41 9.14
CA GLY A 115 14.35 -12.45 9.55
C GLY A 115 13.03 -12.44 8.77
N ASP A 116 12.96 -11.66 7.68
CA ASP A 116 11.79 -11.58 6.82
C ASP A 116 11.64 -12.81 5.93
N LEU A 117 10.39 -13.15 5.56
CA LEU A 117 10.12 -14.16 4.55
C LEU A 117 10.36 -13.54 3.17
N CYS A 118 11.26 -14.15 2.39
CA CYS A 118 11.64 -13.66 1.08
C CYS A 118 11.34 -14.68 -0.03
N LEU A 119 10.88 -14.19 -1.16
CA LEU A 119 10.78 -14.91 -2.43
C LEU A 119 11.88 -14.40 -3.35
N LEU A 120 12.83 -15.27 -3.65
CA LEU A 120 13.95 -15.02 -4.55
C LEU A 120 13.63 -15.61 -5.93
N THR A 121 13.79 -14.81 -6.98
CA THR A 121 13.66 -15.24 -8.37
C THR A 121 15.01 -15.13 -9.07
N VAL A 122 15.49 -16.23 -9.63
CA VAL A 122 16.73 -16.33 -10.41
C VAL A 122 16.36 -16.58 -11.88
N PRO A 123 16.23 -15.52 -12.70
CA PRO A 123 15.92 -15.65 -14.11
C PRO A 123 17.12 -16.13 -14.93
N SER A 124 16.85 -16.84 -16.03
CA SER A 124 17.91 -17.25 -16.95
C SER A 124 18.46 -16.04 -17.72
N GLY A 125 19.76 -15.77 -17.58
CA GLY A 125 20.45 -14.70 -18.31
C GLY A 125 20.14 -13.26 -17.82
N ALA A 126 19.49 -13.10 -16.67
CA ALA A 126 19.21 -11.81 -16.07
C ALA A 126 19.60 -11.80 -14.58
N LEU A 127 19.59 -10.61 -13.97
CA LEU A 127 19.92 -10.47 -12.55
C LEU A 127 18.81 -11.03 -11.66
N PRO A 128 19.18 -11.69 -10.56
CA PRO A 128 18.23 -12.17 -9.57
C PRO A 128 17.52 -10.99 -8.88
N SER A 129 16.32 -11.26 -8.40
CA SER A 129 15.48 -10.28 -7.71
C SER A 129 14.83 -10.91 -6.49
N VAL A 130 14.56 -10.11 -5.46
CA VAL A 130 13.95 -10.57 -4.21
C VAL A 130 12.77 -9.69 -3.82
N ALA A 131 11.70 -10.31 -3.35
CA ALA A 131 10.60 -9.65 -2.65
C ALA A 131 10.55 -10.21 -1.23
N CYS A 132 10.50 -9.34 -0.21
CA CYS A 132 10.43 -9.77 1.18
C CYS A 132 9.24 -9.14 1.89
N VAL A 133 8.67 -9.88 2.83
CA VAL A 133 7.58 -9.45 3.71
C VAL A 133 7.96 -9.76 5.16
N ALA A 134 7.44 -8.97 6.10
CA ALA A 134 7.61 -9.26 7.52
C ALA A 134 7.12 -10.68 7.83
N ALA A 135 7.92 -11.43 8.61
CA ALA A 135 7.53 -12.76 9.06
C ALA A 135 6.47 -12.66 10.17
N VAL A 136 5.20 -12.74 9.77
CA VAL A 136 4.00 -12.72 10.62
C VAL A 136 3.10 -13.90 10.24
N GLU A 137 2.14 -14.31 11.08
CA GLU A 137 1.36 -15.55 10.89
C GLU A 137 0.60 -15.63 9.55
N ASP A 138 0.18 -14.50 9.00
CA ASP A 138 -0.56 -14.40 7.73
C ASP A 138 0.31 -13.87 6.57
N ALA A 139 1.64 -13.91 6.72
CA ALA A 139 2.56 -13.37 5.73
C ALA A 139 2.40 -14.04 4.36
N ASN A 140 2.25 -13.21 3.33
CA ASN A 140 2.25 -13.66 1.95
C ASN A 140 3.16 -12.76 1.09
N VAL A 141 3.80 -13.36 0.10
CA VAL A 141 4.71 -12.67 -0.82
C VAL A 141 4.50 -13.19 -2.24
N ALA A 142 4.47 -12.28 -3.20
CA ALA A 142 4.32 -12.63 -4.60
C ALA A 142 5.35 -11.91 -5.47
N ALA A 143 5.92 -12.62 -6.44
CA ALA A 143 6.86 -12.09 -7.41
C ALA A 143 6.82 -12.92 -8.69
N GLN A 144 6.82 -12.25 -9.84
CA GLN A 144 7.00 -12.88 -11.17
C GLN A 144 6.08 -14.09 -11.43
N GLY A 145 4.79 -13.98 -11.07
CA GLY A 145 3.83 -15.05 -11.28
C GLY A 145 3.91 -16.20 -10.26
N VAL A 146 4.68 -16.04 -9.18
CA VAL A 146 4.70 -16.96 -8.03
C VAL A 146 4.15 -16.25 -6.80
N TRP A 147 3.29 -16.93 -6.05
CA TRP A 147 2.73 -16.49 -4.77
C TRP A 147 3.02 -17.54 -3.71
N VAL A 148 3.51 -17.10 -2.56
CA VAL A 148 3.78 -17.93 -1.40
C VAL A 148 3.04 -17.34 -0.21
N SER A 149 2.35 -18.19 0.55
CA SER A 149 1.67 -17.80 1.79
C SER A 149 2.21 -18.61 2.95
N ALA A 150 2.22 -18.03 4.15
CA ALA A 150 2.40 -18.79 5.38
C ALA A 150 1.33 -19.90 5.51
N ASP A 151 1.66 -20.94 6.28
CA ASP A 151 0.74 -22.04 6.60
C ASP A 151 -0.59 -21.51 7.17
N GLY A 152 -1.70 -21.81 6.51
CA GLY A 152 -3.04 -21.33 6.90
C GLY A 152 -3.34 -19.86 6.54
N GLY A 153 -2.41 -19.19 5.87
CA GLY A 153 -2.58 -17.83 5.35
C GLY A 153 -3.47 -17.77 4.09
N PRO A 154 -3.66 -16.57 3.53
CA PRO A 154 -4.58 -16.36 2.42
C PRO A 154 -4.05 -16.99 1.11
N ALA A 155 -4.90 -17.78 0.47
CA ALA A 155 -4.71 -18.19 -0.91
C ALA A 155 -5.11 -17.04 -1.86
N PRO A 156 -4.45 -16.90 -3.03
CA PRO A 156 -4.87 -15.94 -4.04
C PRO A 156 -6.26 -16.30 -4.60
N ALA A 157 -6.96 -15.32 -5.16
CA ALA A 157 -8.30 -15.51 -5.69
C ALA A 157 -8.30 -16.48 -6.89
N ALA A 158 -9.18 -17.47 -6.88
CA ALA A 158 -9.20 -18.56 -7.87
C ALA A 158 -9.55 -18.11 -9.30
N ASP A 159 -10.20 -16.96 -9.45
CA ASP A 159 -10.61 -16.38 -10.74
C ASP A 159 -9.49 -15.55 -11.43
N GLU A 160 -8.35 -15.37 -10.78
CA GLU A 160 -7.20 -14.62 -11.33
C GLU A 160 -6.17 -15.49 -12.08
N GLY A 161 -6.51 -16.75 -12.36
CA GLY A 161 -5.65 -17.67 -13.12
C GLY A 161 -4.51 -18.30 -12.30
N TRP A 162 -4.59 -18.24 -10.97
CA TRP A 162 -3.65 -18.93 -10.09
C TRP A 162 -3.94 -20.43 -10.03
N ARG A 163 -2.88 -21.23 -10.08
CA ARG A 163 -2.93 -22.67 -9.82
C ARG A 163 -1.99 -23.04 -8.69
N GLU A 164 -2.47 -23.88 -7.78
CA GLU A 164 -1.64 -24.42 -6.71
C GLU A 164 -0.56 -25.34 -7.31
N ALA A 165 0.70 -25.10 -6.94
CA ALA A 165 1.86 -25.89 -7.38
C ALA A 165 2.49 -26.68 -6.23
N GLY A 166 2.02 -26.48 -5.00
CA GLY A 166 2.45 -27.18 -3.79
C GLY A 166 1.83 -26.52 -2.54
N PRO A 167 2.13 -27.04 -1.34
CA PRO A 167 1.62 -26.48 -0.10
C PRO A 167 1.97 -25.00 0.03
N ASN A 168 0.93 -24.17 0.10
CA ASN A 168 1.02 -22.70 0.17
C ASN A 168 1.84 -22.04 -0.96
N LEU A 169 1.89 -22.68 -2.13
CA LEU A 169 2.57 -22.19 -3.31
C LEU A 169 1.61 -22.16 -4.49
N TRP A 170 1.46 -20.99 -5.11
CA TRP A 170 0.67 -20.80 -6.33
C TRP A 170 1.51 -20.19 -7.42
N VAL A 171 1.22 -20.59 -8.65
CA VAL A 171 1.85 -20.06 -9.85
C VAL A 171 0.80 -19.58 -10.82
N ARG A 172 1.16 -18.60 -11.66
CA ARG A 172 0.36 -18.09 -12.75
C ARG A 172 1.20 -18.17 -14.02
N ASP A 173 0.68 -18.88 -15.01
CA ASP A 173 1.30 -19.06 -16.33
C ASP A 173 1.10 -17.83 -17.24
#